data_AF-A0A2V6Y2N2-F1
#
_entry.id   AF-A0A2V6Y2N2-F1
#
_cell.length_a   1.000
_cell.length_b   1.000
_cell.length_c   1.000
_cell.angle_alpha   90.00
_cell.angle_beta   90.00
_cell.angle_gamma   90.00
#
_symmetry.space_group_name_H-M   'P 1'
#
loop_
_entity.id
_entity.type
_entity.pdbx_description
1 polymer ?
#
loop_
_entity_poly.entity_id
_entity_poly.type
_entity_poly.pdbx_seq_one_letter_code
_entity_poly.pdbx_strand_id
1 'polypeptide(L)'
;DALGERLRGGVARLLAATRRRGQVTGLGSLFWLHWTSEPLTDYRSARPKDGETPMRVFLGLLNEGILLTQRGLGACSLPMTDEDVDRFINALARVLARG
;
A
#
# COMPACT_ATOMS: atom_id res chain seq x y z
N ASP A 1 6.08 -12.22 10.73
CA ASP A 1 6.99 -11.61 9.75
C ASP A 1 6.73 -12.02 8.31
N ALA A 2 6.66 -13.32 7.99
CA ALA A 2 6.44 -13.80 6.62
C ALA A 2 5.24 -13.16 5.88
N LEU A 3 4.09 -13.00 6.56
CA LEU A 3 2.90 -12.40 5.95
C LEU A 3 3.10 -10.92 5.58
N GLY A 4 3.79 -10.16 6.43
CA GLY A 4 4.12 -8.77 6.14
C GLY A 4 5.14 -8.64 5.01
N GLU A 5 6.13 -9.53 4.95
CA GLU A 5 7.07 -9.59 3.82
C GLU A 5 6.36 -9.93 2.51
N ARG A 6 5.44 -10.91 2.53
CA ARG A 6 4.60 -11.27 1.39
C ARG A 6 3.78 -10.08 0.90
N LEU A 7 3.13 -9.36 1.82
CA LEU A 7 2.33 -8.18 1.50
C LEU A 7 3.19 -7.08 0.88
N ARG A 8 4.29 -6.69 1.54
CA ARG A 8 5.20 -5.65 1.02
C ARG A 8 5.78 -6.04 -0.34
N GLY A 9 6.24 -7.29 -0.50
CA GLY A 9 6.74 -7.80 -1.77
C GLY A 9 5.67 -7.82 -2.87
N GLY A 10 4.45 -8.20 -2.55
CA GLY A 10 3.32 -8.20 -3.48
C GLY A 10 2.92 -6.80 -3.96
N VAL A 11 2.85 -5.84 -3.03
CA VAL A 11 2.62 -4.42 -3.38
C VAL A 11 3.74 -3.88 -4.25
N ALA A 12 5.01 -4.14 -3.91
CA ALA A 12 6.15 -3.69 -4.71
C ALA A 12 6.09 -4.23 -6.15
N ARG A 13 5.76 -5.52 -6.32
CA ARG A 13 5.56 -6.14 -7.65
C ARG A 13 4.40 -5.51 -8.40
N LEU A 14 3.27 -5.26 -7.73
CA LEU A 14 2.11 -4.60 -8.34
C LEU A 14 2.46 -3.21 -8.86
N LEU A 15 3.14 -2.39 -8.06
CA LEU A 15 3.54 -1.03 -8.45
C LEU A 15 4.50 -1.06 -9.65
N ALA A 16 5.47 -1.98 -9.65
CA ALA A 16 6.37 -2.16 -10.78
C ALA A 16 5.62 -2.61 -12.06
N ALA A 17 4.75 -3.61 -11.96
CA ALA A 17 3.99 -4.14 -13.10
C ALA A 17 3.03 -3.10 -13.72
N THR A 18 2.46 -2.22 -12.89
CA THR A 18 1.53 -1.16 -13.33
C THR A 18 2.22 0.17 -13.66
N ARG A 19 3.55 0.23 -13.57
CA ARG A 19 4.37 1.46 -13.74
C ARG A 19 3.87 2.63 -12.87
N ARG A 20 3.25 2.33 -11.74
CA ARG A 20 2.75 3.34 -10.80
C ARG A 20 3.91 3.85 -9.96
N ARG A 21 4.04 5.18 -9.88
CA ARG A 21 5.05 5.82 -9.04
C ARG A 21 4.60 5.75 -7.58
N GLY A 22 5.17 4.82 -6.84
CA GLY A 22 4.95 4.64 -5.41
C GLY A 22 5.94 3.66 -4.82
N GLN A 23 5.96 3.59 -3.50
CA GLN A 23 6.85 2.72 -2.73
C GLN A 23 6.07 2.10 -1.57
N VAL A 24 6.57 0.98 -1.06
CA VAL A 24 6.06 0.38 0.17
C VAL A 24 7.24 0.12 1.11
N THR A 25 7.11 0.54 2.36
CA THR A 25 8.08 0.24 3.42
C THR A 25 7.40 -0.41 4.61
N GLY A 26 8.17 -0.89 5.56
CA GLY A 26 7.67 -1.45 6.82
C GLY A 26 8.59 -2.52 7.38
N LEU A 27 8.23 -3.08 8.51
CA LEU A 27 8.96 -4.15 9.18
C LEU A 27 7.97 -5.03 9.94
N GLY A 28 8.24 -6.35 9.97
CA GLY A 28 7.36 -7.31 10.64
C GLY A 28 5.97 -7.27 10.02
N SER A 29 4.94 -7.02 10.83
CA SER A 29 3.54 -6.87 10.37
C SER A 29 3.21 -5.53 9.74
N LEU A 30 4.01 -4.48 9.96
CA LEU A 30 3.69 -3.12 9.54
C LEU A 30 4.01 -2.90 8.06
N PHE A 31 3.15 -2.15 7.36
CA PHE A 31 3.44 -1.68 6.01
C PHE A 31 2.89 -0.27 5.80
N TRP A 32 3.56 0.51 4.95
CA TRP A 32 3.13 1.86 4.61
C TRP A 32 3.32 2.11 3.11
N LEU A 33 2.22 2.48 2.44
CA LEU A 33 2.21 2.97 1.07
C LEU A 33 2.65 4.43 0.98
N HIS A 34 3.66 4.72 0.16
CA HIS A 34 4.17 6.06 -0.11
C HIS A 34 3.95 6.44 -1.58
N TRP A 35 3.32 7.59 -1.82
CA TRP A 35 2.99 8.06 -3.18
C TRP A 35 4.02 9.04 -3.72
N THR A 36 5.28 8.61 -3.67
CA THR A 36 6.46 9.37 -4.09
C THR A 36 7.48 8.43 -4.73
N SER A 37 8.30 8.97 -5.62
CA SER A 37 9.44 8.28 -6.20
C SER A 37 10.78 8.72 -5.59
N GLU A 38 10.74 9.67 -4.64
CA GLU A 38 11.96 10.15 -3.98
C GLU A 38 12.50 9.08 -3.03
N PRO A 39 13.84 8.96 -2.87
CA PRO A 39 14.42 8.12 -1.84
C PRO A 39 13.88 8.50 -0.45
N LEU A 40 13.41 7.50 0.29
CA LEU A 40 12.81 7.71 1.61
C LEU A 40 13.90 7.80 2.69
N THR A 41 14.30 9.02 3.05
CA THR A 41 15.35 9.29 4.06
C THR A 41 14.84 10.02 5.29
N ASP A 42 13.69 10.71 5.18
CA ASP A 42 13.07 11.44 6.28
C ASP A 42 11.54 11.58 6.09
N TYR A 43 10.88 12.23 7.05
CA TYR A 43 9.44 12.49 6.96
C TYR A 43 9.02 13.29 5.72
N ARG A 44 9.84 14.25 5.26
CA ARG A 44 9.50 15.11 4.11
C ARG A 44 9.59 14.34 2.80
N SER A 45 10.56 13.45 2.67
CA SER A 45 10.74 12.60 1.50
C SER A 45 9.53 11.69 1.24
N ALA A 46 8.78 11.33 2.29
CA ALA A 46 7.55 10.53 2.21
C ALA A 46 6.33 11.33 1.74
N ARG A 47 6.43 12.65 1.55
CA ARG A 47 5.30 13.46 1.08
C ARG A 47 4.90 13.02 -0.33
N PRO A 48 3.59 12.86 -0.59
CA PRO A 48 3.12 12.48 -1.91
C PRO A 48 3.40 13.61 -2.90
N LYS A 49 3.74 13.27 -4.15
CA LYS A 49 3.89 14.27 -5.22
C LYS A 49 2.55 14.90 -5.61
N ASP A 50 1.50 14.08 -5.62
CA ASP A 50 0.12 14.54 -5.70
C ASP A 50 -0.55 14.36 -4.33
N GLY A 51 -0.87 15.49 -3.70
CA GLY A 51 -1.45 15.56 -2.35
C GLY A 51 -2.80 14.85 -2.21
N GLU A 52 -3.54 14.65 -3.29
CA GLU A 52 -4.85 13.99 -3.27
C GLU A 52 -4.76 12.46 -3.39
N THR A 53 -3.65 11.94 -3.92
CA THR A 53 -3.47 10.49 -4.13
C THR A 53 -3.73 9.65 -2.87
N PRO A 54 -3.19 9.99 -1.68
CA PRO A 54 -3.48 9.21 -0.46
C PRO A 54 -4.97 9.08 -0.16
N MET A 55 -5.73 10.18 -0.30
CA MET A 55 -7.16 10.18 0.00
C MET A 55 -7.94 9.38 -1.03
N ARG A 56 -7.63 9.52 -2.33
CA ARG A 56 -8.28 8.73 -3.39
C ARG A 56 -8.04 7.23 -3.21
N VAL A 57 -6.82 6.82 -2.88
CA VAL A 57 -6.51 5.40 -2.64
C VAL A 57 -7.16 4.89 -1.36
N PHE A 58 -7.17 5.68 -0.28
CA PHE A 58 -7.86 5.35 0.96
C PHE A 58 -9.36 5.09 0.72
N LEU A 59 -10.06 6.02 0.07
CA LEU A 59 -11.49 5.87 -0.23
C LEU A 59 -11.75 4.70 -1.19
N GLY A 60 -10.88 4.51 -2.19
CA GLY A 60 -10.96 3.38 -3.10
C GLY A 60 -10.85 2.04 -2.38
N LEU A 61 -9.88 1.89 -1.48
CA LEU A 61 -9.71 0.67 -0.69
C LEU A 61 -10.86 0.46 0.30
N LEU A 62 -11.38 1.53 0.90
CA LEU A 62 -12.53 1.47 1.79
C LEU A 62 -13.76 0.92 1.05
N ASN A 63 -14.00 1.36 -0.19
CA ASN A 63 -15.07 0.85 -1.04
C ASN A 63 -14.87 -0.61 -1.47
N GLU A 64 -13.63 -1.12 -1.47
CA GLU A 64 -13.29 -2.53 -1.69
C GLU A 64 -13.32 -3.35 -0.37
N GLY A 65 -13.78 -2.74 0.73
CA GLY A 65 -13.92 -3.37 2.04
C GLY A 65 -12.61 -3.47 2.83
N ILE A 66 -11.62 -2.63 2.53
CA ILE A 66 -10.30 -2.64 3.17
C ILE A 66 -10.05 -1.31 3.88
N LEU A 67 -9.87 -1.38 5.19
CA LEU A 67 -9.56 -0.22 6.01
C LEU A 67 -8.06 -0.15 6.32
N LEU A 68 -7.47 1.02 6.04
CA LEU A 68 -6.13 1.42 6.46
C LEU A 68 -6.21 2.84 7.06
N THR A 69 -5.11 3.36 7.57
CA THR A 69 -5.05 4.80 7.85
C THR A 69 -5.15 5.59 6.55
N GLN A 70 -5.65 6.83 6.59
CA GLN A 70 -5.70 7.74 5.44
C GLN A 70 -4.32 8.01 4.80
N ARG A 71 -3.24 7.78 5.55
CA ARG A 71 -1.86 7.93 5.07
C ARG A 71 -1.32 6.68 4.38
N GLY A 72 -2.06 5.58 4.36
CA GLY A 72 -1.65 4.30 3.75
C GLY A 72 -0.84 3.38 4.67
N LEU A 73 -0.75 3.68 5.97
CA LEU A 73 -0.18 2.79 6.99
C LEU A 73 -1.22 1.73 7.39
N GLY A 74 -0.77 0.48 7.51
CA GLY A 74 -1.53 -0.65 8.03
C GLY A 74 -0.64 -1.72 8.66
N ALA A 75 -1.27 -2.78 9.18
CA ALA A 75 -0.60 -3.91 9.81
C ALA A 75 -1.30 -5.22 9.47
N CYS A 76 -0.52 -6.29 9.29
CA CYS A 76 -1.04 -7.65 9.27
C CYS A 76 -1.36 -8.12 10.69
N SER A 77 -2.52 -8.72 10.90
CA SER A 77 -2.96 -9.24 12.21
C SER A 77 -2.82 -10.76 12.26
N LEU A 78 -2.76 -11.32 13.47
CA LEU A 78 -2.59 -12.77 13.71
C LEU A 78 -3.56 -13.70 12.95
N PRO A 79 -4.87 -13.40 12.82
CA PRO A 79 -5.78 -14.31 12.11
C PRO A 79 -5.71 -14.20 10.58
N MET A 80 -4.93 -13.27 10.04
CA MET A 80 -4.84 -13.07 8.59
C MET A 80 -4.00 -14.16 7.93
N THR A 81 -4.35 -14.45 6.69
CA THR A 81 -3.76 -15.50 5.87
C THR A 81 -3.21 -14.93 4.56
N ASP A 82 -2.57 -15.77 3.77
CA ASP A 82 -2.11 -15.43 2.42
C ASP A 82 -3.26 -14.94 1.52
N GLU A 83 -4.47 -15.48 1.71
CA GLU A 83 -5.67 -15.07 0.97
C GLU A 83 -6.07 -13.62 1.30
N ASP A 84 -5.95 -13.20 2.56
CA ASP A 84 -6.20 -11.81 2.96
C ASP A 84 -5.19 -10.85 2.29
N VAL A 85 -3.93 -11.28 2.16
CA VAL A 85 -2.90 -10.50 1.46
C VAL A 85 -3.22 -10.42 -0.04
N ASP A 86 -3.66 -11.51 -0.66
CA ASP A 86 -4.07 -11.50 -2.07
C ASP A 86 -5.29 -10.63 -2.30
N ARG A 87 -6.28 -10.70 -1.41
CA ARG A 87 -7.45 -9.82 -1.42
C ARG A 87 -7.02 -8.34 -1.36
N PHE A 88 -6.07 -8.01 -0.50
CA PHE A 88 -5.52 -6.66 -0.41
C PHE A 88 -4.82 -6.21 -1.69
N ILE A 89 -3.90 -7.02 -2.23
CA ILE A 89 -3.17 -6.67 -3.45
C ILE A 89 -4.13 -6.52 -4.63
N ASN A 90 -5.11 -7.40 -4.76
CA ASN A 90 -6.11 -7.34 -5.84
C ASN A 90 -7.02 -6.10 -5.73
N ALA A 91 -7.45 -5.74 -4.51
CA ALA A 91 -8.20 -4.51 -4.28
C ALA A 91 -7.36 -3.27 -4.61
N LEU A 92 -6.11 -3.23 -4.16
CA LEU A 92 -5.18 -2.14 -4.49
C LEU A 92 -4.98 -2.03 -6.01
N ALA A 93 -4.83 -3.15 -6.71
CA ALA A 93 -4.72 -3.16 -8.18
C ALA A 93 -5.96 -2.55 -8.86
N ARG A 94 -7.17 -2.92 -8.42
CA ARG A 94 -8.42 -2.35 -8.94
C ARG A 94 -8.51 -0.85 -8.67
N VAL A 95 -8.16 -0.40 -7.46
CA VAL A 95 -8.18 1.02 -7.10
C VAL A 95 -7.19 1.81 -7.95
N LEU A 96 -5.97 1.30 -8.12
CA LEU A 96 -4.94 1.94 -8.95
C LEU A 96 -5.27 1.90 -10.45
N ALA A 97 -6.17 1.05 -10.93
CA ALA A 97 -6.60 1.05 -12.32
C ALA A 97 -7.66 2.13 -12.65
N ARG A 98 -8.36 2.67 -11.63
CA ARG A 98 -9.51 3.57 -11.81
C ARG A 98 -9.17 5.06 -11.89
N GLY A 99 -7.96 5.47 -11.52
CA GLY A 99 -7.50 6.87 -11.57
C GLY A 99 -6.09 6.97 -12.09
#